data_AF-A0A832X675-F1
#
_entry.id   AF-A0A832X675-F1
#
_cell.length_a   1.000
_cell.length_b   1.000
_cell.length_c   1.000
_cell.angle_alpha   90.00
_cell.angle_beta   90.00
_cell.angle_gamma   90.00
#
_symmetry.space_group_name_H-M   'P 1'
#
loop_
_entity.id
_entity.type
_entity.pdbx_description
1 polymer ?
#
loop_
_entity_poly.entity_id
_entity_poly.type
_entity_poly.pdbx_seq_one_letter_code
_entity_poly.pdbx_strand_id
1 'polypeptide(L)'
;MQKGLYIVAVCLLLLIAAGCISASETETTSDATPKEMVAFVQTAFEYADMHGREAALLAFNDPNGSFVKGDLYIFAYEEDGTTLALPFEPDQIGTSRYDLQDAEGRYFIREIIETGLAGGGFVRYLYANPADTFAVEPKISYVMKGGDGWVLGSGVYSTDETMMPDPGVTAALADFVDGAALYADIVGKDEALATFNDPEGPYVRGDLYIYALDMGGNALALPYQPELVGTSMLDLTDHQGLNVTRIEIALSRLGGGFIYYHYPNPERGMQPEPKVSYVRMVDDTYWIGAGIYYAGESTFSDEVKMQDLLSRYLEETESELNSLDNEVLLAGAHASAVGLANASTHEVLAYVAETSEAVLDVVSFDLEGRITGIYPDEYASAIKADISDQPHIRVILDEGKPVLSQLFHPVEGQDGVSLAYPVVTAEGRITGGISAMILPSVLLSGAAEKAEIGSPYTALAIQVDGTVLYADDPEELGSMIFSDPGYEIFPDVERFTTRIMTEPKGAAIIGLPGVKKHIVWDTISLHGTDWRLLVMKDF
;
A
#
# COMPACT_ATOMS: atom_id res chain seq x y z
N MET A 1 64.70 -13.22 47.53
CA MET A 1 66.02 -12.64 47.21
C MET A 1 66.39 -13.23 45.85
N GLN A 2 66.45 -12.49 44.74
CA GLN A 2 67.35 -11.38 44.45
C GLN A 2 66.81 -10.58 43.25
N LYS A 3 66.90 -9.25 43.32
CA LYS A 3 66.46 -8.28 42.32
C LYS A 3 67.43 -8.24 41.12
N GLY A 4 66.94 -7.88 39.94
CA GLY A 4 67.77 -7.56 38.77
C GLY A 4 66.99 -6.74 37.73
N LEU A 5 67.12 -5.42 37.84
CA LEU A 5 66.55 -4.36 37.02
C LEU A 5 67.36 -4.17 35.72
N TYR A 6 66.70 -4.07 34.56
CA TYR A 6 67.29 -3.46 33.36
C TYR A 6 66.31 -2.42 32.77
N ILE A 7 66.81 -1.18 32.69
CA ILE A 7 66.26 -0.01 31.99
C ILE A 7 67.11 0.07 30.69
N VAL A 8 66.59 0.32 29.48
CA VAL A 8 66.51 1.67 28.85
C VAL A 8 66.10 1.51 27.36
N ALA A 9 65.20 2.40 26.94
CA ALA A 9 64.96 3.01 25.62
C ALA A 9 64.41 2.18 24.45
N VAL A 10 63.16 2.47 24.11
CA VAL A 10 62.72 2.61 22.71
C VAL A 10 61.96 3.93 22.58
N CYS A 11 62.50 4.83 21.76
CA CYS A 11 61.83 6.04 21.29
C CYS A 11 60.60 5.67 20.47
N LEU A 12 59.42 6.22 20.77
CA LEU A 12 58.33 6.23 19.81
C LEU A 12 57.57 7.57 19.80
N LEU A 13 57.72 8.21 18.65
CA LEU A 13 56.88 9.20 17.96
C LEU A 13 55.67 9.80 18.70
N LEU A 14 55.73 11.13 18.81
CA LEU A 14 54.60 12.05 18.90
C LEU A 14 53.69 11.92 17.67
N LEU A 15 52.48 11.41 17.86
CA LEU A 15 51.35 11.59 16.96
C LEU A 15 50.35 12.52 17.66
N ILE A 16 50.26 13.75 17.17
CA ILE A 16 49.25 14.73 17.57
C ILE A 16 47.94 14.26 16.93
N ALA A 17 47.11 13.57 17.69
CA ALA A 17 45.71 13.38 17.34
C ALA A 17 44.96 14.63 17.78
N ALA A 18 44.58 15.47 16.81
CA ALA A 18 43.58 16.50 17.00
C ALA A 18 42.26 15.80 17.33
N GLY A 19 41.88 15.82 18.60
CA GLY A 19 40.57 15.35 19.04
C GLY A 19 39.50 16.25 18.46
N CYS A 20 38.86 15.81 17.38
CA CYS A 20 37.51 16.24 17.06
C CYS A 20 36.63 15.71 18.20
N ILE A 21 36.22 16.61 19.09
CA ILE A 21 35.07 16.35 19.95
C ILE A 21 33.88 16.36 19.00
N SER A 22 33.52 15.17 18.51
CA SER A 22 32.20 14.96 17.95
C SER A 22 31.24 15.10 19.13
N ALA A 23 30.45 16.17 19.11
CA ALA A 23 29.31 16.27 20.00
C ALA A 23 28.40 15.09 19.65
N SER A 24 28.30 14.13 20.56
CA SER A 24 27.23 13.15 20.53
C SER A 24 25.94 13.94 20.74
N GLU A 25 25.17 14.10 19.67
CA GLU A 25 23.74 14.41 19.81
C GLU A 25 23.16 13.26 20.64
N THR A 26 22.80 13.54 21.89
CA THR A 26 21.98 12.64 22.67
C THR A 26 20.59 12.72 22.07
N GLU A 27 20.22 11.74 21.26
CA GLU A 27 18.82 11.51 20.89
C GLU A 27 18.03 11.32 22.19
N THR A 28 17.30 12.36 22.60
CA THR A 28 16.30 12.35 23.66
C THR A 28 15.08 11.57 23.15
N THR A 29 15.23 10.26 23.05
CA THR A 29 14.09 9.36 22.83
C THR A 29 13.17 9.43 24.05
N SER A 30 11.89 9.74 23.83
CA SER A 30 10.86 9.64 24.86
C SER A 30 10.82 8.20 25.41
N ASP A 31 10.75 8.05 26.73
CA ASP A 31 10.69 6.72 27.37
C ASP A 31 9.33 6.02 27.13
N ALA A 32 8.29 6.76 26.72
CA ALA A 32 6.94 6.23 26.52
C ALA A 32 6.80 5.53 25.17
N THR A 33 6.36 4.28 25.19
CA THR A 33 6.07 3.53 23.96
C THR A 33 4.78 4.00 23.29
N PRO A 34 4.60 3.79 21.96
CA PRO A 34 3.34 4.13 21.27
C PRO A 34 2.13 3.47 21.91
N LYS A 35 2.32 2.25 22.38
CA LYS A 35 1.32 1.48 23.11
C LYS A 35 0.89 2.17 24.40
N GLU A 36 1.83 2.66 25.20
CA GLU A 36 1.53 3.39 26.44
C GLU A 36 0.83 4.72 26.16
N MET A 37 1.24 5.43 25.11
CA MET A 37 0.60 6.66 24.67
C MET A 37 -0.87 6.41 24.30
N VAL A 38 -1.14 5.40 23.46
CA VAL A 38 -2.50 5.10 23.02
C VAL A 38 -3.37 4.67 24.21
N ALA A 39 -2.89 3.76 25.05
CA ALA A 39 -3.59 3.34 26.26
C ALA A 39 -3.89 4.51 27.20
N PHE A 40 -2.97 5.49 27.30
CA PHE A 40 -3.15 6.69 28.11
C PHE A 40 -4.28 7.60 27.58
N VAL A 41 -4.37 7.80 26.26
CA VAL A 41 -5.47 8.55 25.64
C VAL A 41 -6.79 7.82 25.79
N GLN A 42 -6.81 6.51 25.58
CA GLN A 42 -8.03 5.70 25.72
C GLN A 42 -8.53 5.66 27.18
N THR A 43 -7.61 5.65 28.16
CA THR A 43 -7.96 5.82 29.58
C THR A 43 -8.57 7.19 29.85
N ALA A 44 -8.05 8.25 29.23
CA ALA A 44 -8.62 9.60 29.32
C ALA A 44 -10.01 9.69 28.66
N PHE A 45 -10.19 9.04 27.52
CA PHE A 45 -11.49 8.92 26.86
C PHE A 45 -12.50 8.18 27.75
N GLU A 46 -12.14 7.02 28.31
CA GLU A 46 -13.00 6.28 29.25
C GLU A 46 -13.37 7.13 30.47
N TYR A 47 -12.41 7.86 31.04
CA TYR A 47 -12.68 8.79 32.13
C TYR A 47 -13.66 9.89 31.74
N ALA A 48 -13.51 10.47 30.54
CA ALA A 48 -14.40 11.50 30.03
C ALA A 48 -15.82 10.98 29.77
N ASP A 49 -15.96 9.77 29.23
CA ASP A 49 -17.24 9.10 29.02
C ASP A 49 -17.94 8.82 30.37
N MET A 50 -17.19 8.36 31.38
CA MET A 50 -17.73 8.03 32.70
C MET A 50 -18.07 9.25 33.56
N HIS A 51 -17.26 10.30 33.54
CA HIS A 51 -17.36 11.43 34.47
C HIS A 51 -17.87 12.72 33.83
N GLY A 52 -17.97 12.76 32.50
CA GLY A 52 -18.37 13.91 31.73
C GLY A 52 -17.23 14.90 31.49
N ARG A 53 -17.40 15.71 30.43
CA ARG A 53 -16.40 16.65 29.90
C ARG A 53 -15.83 17.61 30.94
N GLU A 54 -16.65 18.20 31.81
CA GLU A 54 -16.17 19.20 32.78
C GLU A 54 -15.20 18.60 33.81
N ALA A 55 -15.55 17.45 34.39
CA ALA A 55 -14.68 16.75 35.33
C ALA A 55 -13.40 16.24 34.66
N ALA A 56 -13.51 15.77 33.41
CA ALA A 56 -12.36 15.35 32.61
C ALA A 56 -11.39 16.50 32.35
N LEU A 57 -11.87 17.65 31.86
CA LEU A 57 -11.01 18.80 31.57
C LEU A 57 -10.34 19.37 32.83
N LEU A 58 -11.01 19.30 33.99
CA LEU A 58 -10.37 19.65 35.27
C LEU A 58 -9.20 18.70 35.59
N ALA A 59 -9.40 17.40 35.40
CA ALA A 59 -8.37 16.39 35.64
C ALA A 59 -7.22 16.47 34.62
N PHE A 60 -7.50 16.75 33.36
CA PHE A 60 -6.51 16.85 32.27
C PHE A 60 -5.61 18.08 32.43
N ASN A 61 -6.12 19.16 33.04
CA ASN A 61 -5.37 20.39 33.27
C ASN A 61 -4.65 20.44 34.63
N ASP A 62 -4.66 19.36 35.43
CA ASP A 62 -3.81 19.26 36.63
C ASP A 62 -2.43 18.72 36.24
N PRO A 63 -1.36 19.55 36.22
CA PRO A 63 -0.02 19.09 35.85
C PRO A 63 0.59 18.10 36.84
N ASN A 64 -0.01 17.93 38.04
CA ASN A 64 0.39 16.92 39.03
C ASN A 64 -0.61 15.77 39.12
N GLY A 65 -1.62 15.74 38.25
CA GLY A 65 -2.69 14.75 38.22
C GLY A 65 -2.31 13.47 37.48
N SER A 66 -3.25 12.53 37.42
CA SER A 66 -3.04 11.22 36.77
C SER A 66 -3.01 11.27 35.24
N PHE A 67 -3.38 12.41 34.65
CA PHE A 67 -3.35 12.66 33.20
C PHE A 67 -2.09 13.44 32.76
N VAL A 68 -1.04 13.36 33.59
CA VAL A 68 0.35 13.66 33.25
C VAL A 68 1.22 12.50 33.76
N LYS A 69 1.99 11.86 32.88
CA LYS A 69 2.84 10.70 33.22
C LYS A 69 4.10 10.66 32.34
N GLY A 70 5.26 10.97 32.94
CA GLY A 70 6.49 11.10 32.17
C GLY A 70 6.33 12.19 31.11
N ASP A 71 6.57 11.85 29.85
CA ASP A 71 6.39 12.76 28.71
C ASP A 71 4.93 12.85 28.23
N LEU A 72 4.05 11.97 28.71
CA LEU A 72 2.64 11.93 28.30
C LEU A 72 1.80 12.94 29.07
N TYR A 73 0.95 13.67 28.36
CA TYR A 73 -0.06 14.55 28.93
C TYR A 73 -1.24 14.68 27.98
N ILE A 74 -2.44 14.80 28.56
CA ILE A 74 -3.66 14.98 27.75
C ILE A 74 -3.77 16.43 27.28
N PHE A 75 -3.85 16.61 25.96
CA PHE A 75 -4.32 17.83 25.35
C PHE A 75 -5.74 17.64 24.80
N ALA A 76 -6.50 18.72 24.68
CA ALA A 76 -7.85 18.68 24.12
C ALA A 76 -8.22 19.99 23.42
N TYR A 77 -9.03 19.88 22.37
CA TYR A 77 -9.49 21.00 21.54
C TYR A 77 -10.98 20.87 21.19
N GLU A 78 -11.68 22.01 21.08
CA GLU A 78 -12.96 22.05 20.35
C GLU A 78 -12.74 21.98 18.84
N GLU A 79 -13.81 21.74 18.08
CA GLU A 79 -13.78 21.65 16.61
C GLU A 79 -13.27 22.93 15.93
N ASP A 80 -13.42 24.09 16.58
CA ASP A 80 -12.92 25.39 16.09
C ASP A 80 -11.48 25.71 16.53
N GLY A 81 -10.79 24.72 17.12
CA GLY A 81 -9.42 24.85 17.63
C GLY A 81 -9.29 25.54 18.98
N THR A 82 -10.38 25.85 19.68
CA THR A 82 -10.33 26.35 21.05
C THR A 82 -9.67 25.34 21.98
N THR A 83 -8.62 25.75 22.67
CA THR A 83 -7.84 24.89 23.58
C THR A 83 -8.62 24.61 24.86
N LEU A 84 -8.89 23.33 25.14
CA LEU A 84 -9.61 22.87 26.32
C LEU A 84 -8.70 22.31 27.40
N ALA A 85 -7.65 21.59 27.00
CA ALA A 85 -6.63 21.09 27.91
C ALA A 85 -5.24 21.24 27.31
N LEU A 86 -4.32 21.81 28.10
CA LEU A 86 -2.91 21.94 27.77
C LEU A 86 -2.11 22.22 29.06
N PRO A 87 -1.85 21.20 29.89
CA PRO A 87 -1.45 21.39 31.29
C PRO A 87 -0.13 22.15 31.50
N PHE A 88 0.77 22.15 30.50
CA PHE A 88 2.06 22.84 30.57
C PHE A 88 2.05 24.24 29.92
N GLU A 89 0.97 24.63 29.25
CA GLU A 89 0.80 25.96 28.66
C GLU A 89 -0.61 26.51 28.99
N PRO A 90 -0.94 26.69 30.29
CA PRO A 90 -2.30 27.03 30.73
C PRO A 90 -2.81 28.38 30.20
N ASP A 91 -1.91 29.28 29.81
CA ASP A 91 -2.27 30.57 29.18
C ASP A 91 -2.94 30.41 27.81
N GLN A 92 -2.85 29.22 27.18
CA GLN A 92 -3.52 28.93 25.91
C GLN A 92 -4.98 28.50 26.09
N ILE A 93 -5.39 28.11 27.31
CA ILE A 93 -6.75 27.60 27.56
C ILE A 93 -7.79 28.68 27.20
N GLY A 94 -8.79 28.30 26.39
CA GLY A 94 -9.83 29.20 25.89
C GLY A 94 -9.42 30.05 24.68
N THR A 95 -8.20 29.88 24.16
CA THR A 95 -7.76 30.53 22.91
C THR A 95 -7.81 29.53 21.75
N SER A 96 -8.16 30.02 20.56
CA SER A 96 -8.13 29.20 19.35
C SER A 96 -6.71 29.09 18.81
N ARG A 97 -6.30 27.86 18.52
CA ARG A 97 -5.02 27.49 17.89
C ARG A 97 -5.22 26.89 16.50
N TYR A 98 -6.42 27.03 15.92
CA TYR A 98 -6.81 26.38 14.67
C TYR A 98 -5.87 26.70 13.50
N ASP A 99 -5.35 27.93 13.45
CA ASP A 99 -4.44 28.39 12.39
C ASP A 99 -2.96 28.31 12.79
N LEU A 100 -2.64 27.65 13.90
CA LEU A 100 -1.25 27.48 14.33
C LEU A 100 -0.52 26.55 13.36
N GLN A 101 0.61 27.03 12.86
CA GLN A 101 1.51 26.25 12.02
C GLN A 101 2.69 25.74 12.85
N ASP A 102 3.13 24.51 12.56
CA ASP A 102 4.41 24.01 13.03
C ASP A 102 5.58 24.66 12.26
N ALA A 103 6.83 24.29 12.61
CA ALA A 103 8.02 24.87 11.97
C ALA A 103 8.18 24.53 10.48
N GLU A 104 7.40 23.59 9.94
CA GLU A 104 7.35 23.20 8.53
C GLU A 104 6.16 23.83 7.79
N GLY A 105 5.33 24.62 8.49
CA GLY A 105 4.16 25.28 7.91
C GLY A 105 2.88 24.44 7.92
N ARG A 106 2.87 23.26 8.58
CA ARG A 106 1.68 22.40 8.68
C ARG A 106 0.71 22.92 9.74
N TYR A 107 -0.58 22.94 9.39
CA TYR A 107 -1.67 23.28 10.30
C TYR A 107 -2.06 22.09 11.19
N PHE A 108 -1.15 21.65 12.05
CA PHE A 108 -1.29 20.40 12.80
C PHE A 108 -2.49 20.36 13.76
N ILE A 109 -2.96 21.51 14.26
CA ILE A 109 -4.18 21.56 15.10
C ILE A 109 -5.42 21.19 14.28
N ARG A 110 -5.49 21.59 13.00
CA ARG A 110 -6.58 21.19 12.11
C ARG A 110 -6.54 19.68 11.87
N GLU A 111 -5.36 19.14 11.59
CA GLU A 111 -5.17 17.70 11.37
C GLU A 111 -5.50 16.87 12.62
N ILE A 112 -5.16 17.35 13.83
CA ILE A 112 -5.57 16.75 15.11
C ILE A 112 -7.10 16.69 15.23
N ILE A 113 -7.79 17.78 14.90
CA ILE A 113 -9.24 17.86 14.99
C ILE A 113 -9.89 16.96 13.94
N GLU A 114 -9.45 17.07 12.69
CA GLU A 114 -9.95 16.26 11.57
C GLU A 114 -9.78 14.77 11.85
N THR A 115 -8.58 14.33 12.28
CA THR A 115 -8.29 12.94 12.62
C THR A 115 -9.12 12.46 13.81
N GLY A 116 -9.22 13.26 14.87
CA GLY A 116 -10.02 12.91 16.04
C GLY A 116 -11.51 12.75 15.70
N LEU A 117 -12.06 13.65 14.89
CA LEU A 117 -13.46 13.61 14.46
C LEU A 117 -13.74 12.49 13.44
N ALA A 118 -12.76 12.09 12.63
CA ALA A 118 -12.85 11.00 11.66
C ALA A 118 -12.72 9.59 12.29
N GLY A 119 -12.92 9.46 13.61
CA GLY A 119 -12.85 8.18 14.32
C GLY A 119 -11.56 7.97 15.11
N GLY A 120 -10.65 8.95 15.12
CA GLY A 120 -9.38 8.89 15.82
C GLY A 120 -8.27 8.27 14.99
N GLY A 121 -7.02 8.47 15.43
CA GLY A 121 -5.85 8.07 14.67
C GLY A 121 -4.60 8.79 15.15
N PHE A 122 -3.52 8.70 14.37
CA PHE A 122 -2.25 9.31 14.71
C PHE A 122 -1.95 10.53 13.85
N VAL A 123 -1.30 11.52 14.45
CA VAL A 123 -0.91 12.78 13.79
C VAL A 123 0.55 13.10 14.11
N ARG A 124 1.32 13.54 13.10
CA ARG A 124 2.74 13.91 13.23
C ARG A 124 2.95 15.39 13.00
N TYR A 125 3.72 16.03 13.87
CA TYR A 125 4.00 17.47 13.78
C TYR A 125 5.24 17.85 14.59
N LEU A 126 5.79 19.04 14.34
CA LEU A 126 6.86 19.59 15.18
C LEU A 126 6.24 20.36 16.35
N TYR A 127 6.69 20.09 17.57
CA TYR A 127 6.17 20.76 18.77
C TYR A 127 7.23 21.02 19.83
N ALA A 128 7.00 22.04 20.66
CA ALA A 128 7.88 22.33 21.78
C ALA A 128 7.78 21.22 22.85
N ASN A 129 8.91 20.71 23.33
CA ASN A 129 8.99 19.67 24.36
C ASN A 129 9.16 20.28 25.76
N PRO A 130 8.14 20.26 26.65
CA PRO A 130 8.27 20.81 28.00
C PRO A 130 9.35 20.12 28.85
N ALA A 131 9.69 18.86 28.55
CA ALA A 131 10.74 18.11 29.25
C ALA A 131 12.16 18.50 28.79
N ASP A 132 12.31 18.99 27.56
CA ASP A 132 13.59 19.49 27.01
C ASP A 132 13.58 21.02 26.80
N THR A 133 13.22 21.77 27.85
CA THR A 133 13.30 23.24 27.84
C THR A 133 12.58 23.90 26.64
N PHE A 134 11.50 23.28 26.16
CA PHE A 134 10.71 23.71 25.00
C PHE A 134 11.48 23.71 23.67
N ALA A 135 12.47 22.82 23.50
CA ALA A 135 13.05 22.52 22.20
C ALA A 135 11.97 22.04 21.21
N VAL A 136 12.06 22.45 19.95
CA VAL A 136 11.11 22.02 18.90
C VAL A 136 11.58 20.69 18.33
N GLU A 137 10.76 19.66 18.53
CA GLU A 137 11.09 18.28 18.18
C GLU A 137 9.91 17.59 17.43
N PRO A 138 10.18 16.56 16.62
CA PRO A 138 9.14 15.70 16.05
C PRO A 138 8.29 15.04 17.12
N LYS A 139 6.98 15.19 17.00
CA LYS A 139 5.98 14.63 17.91
C LYS A 139 4.97 13.80 17.16
N ILE A 140 4.71 12.61 17.67
CA ILE A 140 3.67 11.69 17.22
C ILE A 140 2.59 11.71 18.29
N SER A 141 1.35 12.01 17.92
CA SER A 141 0.22 11.97 18.85
C SER A 141 -0.83 10.97 18.39
N TYR A 142 -1.45 10.28 19.34
CA TYR A 142 -2.72 9.59 19.10
C TYR A 142 -3.86 10.47 19.60
N VAL A 143 -4.90 10.61 18.78
CA VAL A 143 -6.04 11.49 19.03
C VAL A 143 -7.35 10.73 18.83
N MET A 144 -8.35 11.07 19.62
CA MET A 144 -9.69 10.50 19.56
C MET A 144 -10.74 11.58 19.75
N LYS A 145 -11.94 11.33 19.26
CA LYS A 145 -13.13 12.11 19.63
C LYS A 145 -13.40 11.95 21.13
N GLY A 146 -13.53 13.05 21.86
CA GLY A 146 -13.85 13.03 23.30
C GLY A 146 -15.34 12.96 23.61
N GLY A 147 -16.18 13.01 22.57
CA GLY A 147 -17.62 13.19 22.62
C GLY A 147 -18.05 14.20 21.57
N ASP A 148 -19.25 14.76 21.70
CA ASP A 148 -19.74 15.76 20.76
C ASP A 148 -18.96 17.07 20.89
N GLY A 149 -18.38 17.56 19.78
CA GLY A 149 -17.80 18.90 19.69
C GLY A 149 -16.36 19.04 20.17
N TRP A 150 -15.62 17.96 20.45
CA TRP A 150 -14.24 18.05 20.93
C TRP A 150 -13.41 16.79 20.71
N VAL A 151 -12.10 16.97 20.68
CA VAL A 151 -11.09 15.91 20.57
C VAL A 151 -10.13 15.96 21.75
N LEU A 152 -9.53 14.81 22.09
CA LEU A 152 -8.42 14.72 23.03
C LEU A 152 -7.30 13.86 22.46
N GLY A 153 -6.10 14.01 23.00
CA GLY A 153 -4.96 13.20 22.63
C GLY A 153 -3.78 13.36 23.56
N SER A 154 -2.74 12.59 23.28
CA SER A 154 -1.42 12.67 23.91
C SER A 154 -0.38 12.30 22.86
N GLY A 155 0.85 12.75 23.06
CA GLY A 155 1.93 12.46 22.13
C GLY A 155 3.24 12.12 22.81
N VAL A 156 4.12 11.51 22.02
CA VAL A 156 5.52 11.23 22.34
C VAL A 156 6.42 11.96 21.36
N TYR A 157 7.59 12.40 21.82
CA TYR A 157 8.59 13.04 20.97
C TYR A 157 9.49 11.95 20.37
N SER A 158 9.36 11.75 19.05
CA SER A 158 9.99 10.64 18.32
C SER A 158 9.95 10.87 16.81
N THR A 159 10.99 10.40 16.12
CA THR A 159 11.08 10.31 14.65
C THR A 159 10.66 8.94 14.10
N ASP A 160 10.45 7.95 14.97
CA ASP A 160 10.19 6.57 14.54
C ASP A 160 8.81 6.44 13.90
N GLU A 161 8.78 6.20 12.58
CA GLU A 161 7.55 6.04 11.82
C GLU A 161 6.82 4.74 12.10
N THR A 162 7.56 3.71 12.51
CA THR A 162 7.03 2.36 12.79
C THR A 162 6.11 2.31 14.02
N MET A 163 6.04 3.42 14.77
CA MET A 163 5.15 3.62 15.91
C MET A 163 3.66 3.73 15.54
N MET A 164 3.33 3.91 14.26
CA MET A 164 1.97 4.10 13.76
C MET A 164 1.60 2.96 12.80
N PRO A 165 0.33 2.50 12.79
CA PRO A 165 -0.17 1.73 11.66
C PRO A 165 -0.11 2.56 10.39
N ASP A 166 0.03 1.87 9.26
CA ASP A 166 -0.06 2.47 7.95
C ASP A 166 -1.45 3.10 7.73
N PRO A 167 -1.55 4.41 7.39
CA PRO A 167 -2.82 5.08 7.20
C PRO A 167 -3.71 4.44 6.12
N GLY A 168 -3.11 3.96 5.03
CA GLY A 168 -3.82 3.26 3.95
C GLY A 168 -4.44 1.96 4.43
N VAL A 169 -3.71 1.21 5.26
CA VAL A 169 -4.23 -0.03 5.88
C VAL A 169 -5.38 0.28 6.84
N THR A 170 -5.28 1.33 7.67
CA THR A 170 -6.39 1.71 8.57
C THR A 170 -7.62 2.20 7.81
N ALA A 171 -7.44 2.93 6.71
CA ALA A 171 -8.55 3.36 5.86
C ALA A 171 -9.26 2.15 5.22
N ALA A 172 -8.48 1.21 4.64
CA ALA A 172 -9.03 -0.02 4.07
C ALA A 172 -9.74 -0.89 5.13
N LEU A 173 -9.27 -0.90 6.38
CA LEU A 173 -9.92 -1.58 7.48
C LEU A 173 -11.30 -0.95 7.79
N ALA A 174 -11.39 0.37 7.83
CA ALA A 174 -12.65 1.07 8.02
C ALA A 174 -13.64 0.76 6.87
N ASP A 175 -13.18 0.83 5.62
CA ASP A 175 -13.98 0.49 4.44
C ASP A 175 -14.50 -0.97 4.49
N PHE A 176 -13.68 -1.91 4.96
CA PHE A 176 -14.06 -3.31 5.13
C PHE A 176 -15.22 -3.47 6.13
N VAL A 177 -15.13 -2.78 7.28
CA VAL A 177 -16.20 -2.78 8.29
C VAL A 177 -17.45 -2.07 7.77
N ASP A 178 -17.29 -0.95 7.05
CA ASP A 178 -18.40 -0.20 6.48
C ASP A 178 -19.17 -1.02 5.45
N GLY A 179 -18.46 -1.72 4.57
CA GLY A 179 -19.04 -2.65 3.60
C GLY A 179 -19.75 -3.82 4.27
N ALA A 180 -19.20 -4.38 5.36
CA ALA A 180 -19.84 -5.44 6.13
C ALA A 180 -21.17 -4.99 6.75
N ALA A 181 -21.21 -3.79 7.32
CA ALA A 181 -22.42 -3.30 7.92
C ALA A 181 -23.45 -2.80 6.88
N LEU A 182 -23.04 -2.31 5.71
CA LEU A 182 -23.95 -2.12 4.57
C LEU A 182 -24.56 -3.45 4.09
N TYR A 183 -23.75 -4.52 4.05
CA TYR A 183 -24.25 -5.86 3.77
C TYR A 183 -25.31 -6.28 4.80
N ALA A 184 -25.05 -6.03 6.09
CA ALA A 184 -26.01 -6.31 7.14
C ALA A 184 -27.32 -5.51 7.02
N ASP A 185 -27.27 -4.26 6.57
CA ASP A 185 -28.46 -3.46 6.27
C ASP A 185 -29.29 -4.04 5.12
N ILE A 186 -28.63 -4.68 4.14
CA ILE A 186 -29.28 -5.26 2.96
C ILE A 186 -29.94 -6.61 3.26
N VAL A 187 -29.21 -7.51 3.93
CA VAL A 187 -29.67 -8.90 4.18
C VAL A 187 -30.40 -9.06 5.50
N GLY A 188 -30.24 -8.11 6.42
CA GLY A 188 -30.78 -8.16 7.77
C GLY A 188 -29.86 -8.89 8.75
N LYS A 189 -30.04 -8.58 10.04
CA LYS A 189 -29.17 -8.99 11.14
C LYS A 189 -28.89 -10.49 11.20
N ASP A 190 -29.92 -11.34 11.16
CA ASP A 190 -29.76 -12.79 11.36
C ASP A 190 -28.93 -13.44 10.24
N GLU A 191 -29.16 -13.05 8.98
CA GLU A 191 -28.39 -13.54 7.84
C GLU A 191 -26.95 -13.02 7.88
N ALA A 192 -26.77 -11.73 8.21
CA ALA A 192 -25.46 -11.13 8.33
C ALA A 192 -24.61 -11.80 9.41
N LEU A 193 -25.17 -12.02 10.60
CA LEU A 193 -24.49 -12.69 11.70
C LEU A 193 -24.16 -14.16 11.38
N ALA A 194 -25.00 -14.85 10.60
CA ALA A 194 -24.67 -16.19 10.13
C ALA A 194 -23.44 -16.16 9.19
N THR A 195 -23.40 -15.20 8.25
CA THR A 195 -22.26 -15.00 7.34
C THR A 195 -20.99 -14.60 8.08
N PHE A 196 -21.07 -13.71 9.08
CA PHE A 196 -19.89 -13.28 9.87
C PHE A 196 -19.36 -14.38 10.80
N ASN A 197 -20.20 -15.32 11.21
CA ASN A 197 -19.78 -16.47 12.01
C ASN A 197 -19.23 -17.64 11.18
N ASP A 198 -19.32 -17.59 9.85
CA ASP A 198 -18.75 -18.61 8.98
C ASP A 198 -17.23 -18.40 8.86
N PRO A 199 -16.38 -19.27 9.44
CA PRO A 199 -14.92 -19.14 9.35
C PRO A 199 -14.39 -19.37 7.93
N GLU A 200 -15.19 -19.95 7.03
CA GLU A 200 -14.88 -20.09 5.61
C GLU A 200 -15.61 -19.04 4.75
N GLY A 201 -16.31 -18.11 5.40
CA GLY A 201 -17.12 -17.07 4.80
C GLY A 201 -16.31 -15.89 4.24
N PRO A 202 -16.95 -15.02 3.44
CA PRO A 202 -16.27 -13.91 2.74
C PRO A 202 -15.75 -12.81 3.66
N TYR A 203 -16.17 -12.79 4.92
CA TYR A 203 -15.75 -11.82 5.92
C TYR A 203 -14.65 -12.35 6.85
N VAL A 204 -14.03 -13.48 6.50
CA VAL A 204 -12.89 -14.07 7.21
C VAL A 204 -11.75 -14.28 6.22
N ARG A 205 -10.62 -13.59 6.44
CA ARG A 205 -9.42 -13.61 5.59
C ARG A 205 -8.16 -13.59 6.46
N GLY A 206 -7.63 -14.77 6.77
CA GLY A 206 -6.47 -14.90 7.66
C GLY A 206 -6.76 -14.30 9.04
N ASP A 207 -6.03 -13.26 9.42
CA ASP A 207 -6.21 -12.55 10.69
C ASP A 207 -7.32 -11.48 10.68
N LEU A 208 -7.86 -11.13 9.51
CA LEU A 208 -8.95 -10.19 9.34
C LEU A 208 -10.31 -10.89 9.40
N TYR A 209 -11.17 -10.46 10.31
CA TYR A 209 -12.54 -10.97 10.41
C TYR A 209 -13.50 -9.95 10.99
N ILE A 210 -14.78 -10.04 10.59
CA ILE A 210 -15.86 -9.28 11.24
C ILE A 210 -16.24 -9.97 12.56
N TYR A 211 -16.24 -9.20 13.65
CA TYR A 211 -16.86 -9.56 14.91
C TYR A 211 -18.04 -8.63 15.19
N ALA A 212 -19.02 -9.12 15.95
CA ALA A 212 -20.25 -8.38 16.24
C ALA A 212 -20.66 -8.58 17.70
N LEU A 213 -21.02 -7.49 18.38
CA LEU A 213 -21.55 -7.52 19.74
C LEU A 213 -22.81 -6.64 19.83
N ASP A 214 -23.74 -7.01 20.71
CA ASP A 214 -24.87 -6.13 21.02
C ASP A 214 -24.45 -4.91 21.88
N MET A 215 -25.35 -3.96 22.06
CA MET A 215 -25.09 -2.76 22.90
C MET A 215 -24.96 -3.08 24.40
N GLY A 216 -25.25 -4.32 24.83
CA GLY A 216 -24.98 -4.83 26.17
C GLY A 216 -23.63 -5.55 26.29
N GLY A 217 -22.85 -5.61 25.21
CA GLY A 217 -21.56 -6.28 25.14
C GLY A 217 -21.64 -7.79 25.00
N ASN A 218 -22.77 -8.38 24.61
CA ASN A 218 -22.84 -9.83 24.34
C ASN A 218 -22.35 -10.14 22.92
N ALA A 219 -21.51 -11.16 22.77
CA ALA A 219 -21.01 -11.60 21.46
C ALA A 219 -22.14 -12.16 20.60
N LEU A 220 -22.27 -11.63 19.38
CA LEU A 220 -23.20 -12.04 18.34
C LEU A 220 -22.50 -12.77 17.19
N ALA A 221 -21.29 -12.33 16.82
CA ALA A 221 -20.42 -13.02 15.88
C ALA A 221 -18.96 -12.96 16.32
N LEU A 222 -18.32 -14.13 16.37
CA LEU A 222 -16.91 -14.26 16.74
C LEU A 222 -16.32 -15.54 16.12
N PRO A 223 -15.96 -15.54 14.82
CA PRO A 223 -15.75 -16.76 14.04
C PRO A 223 -14.62 -17.66 14.55
N TYR A 224 -13.58 -17.07 15.16
CA TYR A 224 -12.45 -17.82 15.75
C TYR A 224 -12.65 -18.25 17.20
N GLN A 225 -13.70 -17.76 17.87
CA GLN A 225 -14.03 -18.09 19.25
C GLN A 225 -15.54 -18.29 19.40
N PRO A 226 -16.14 -19.22 18.63
CA PRO A 226 -17.59 -19.41 18.58
C PRO A 226 -18.19 -19.81 19.93
N GLU A 227 -17.38 -20.37 20.84
CA GLU A 227 -17.79 -20.70 22.21
C GLU A 227 -18.15 -19.47 23.07
N LEU A 228 -17.73 -18.27 22.67
CA LEU A 228 -18.07 -17.03 23.36
C LEU A 228 -19.37 -16.39 22.85
N VAL A 229 -19.91 -16.83 21.71
CA VAL A 229 -21.16 -16.30 21.17
C VAL A 229 -22.31 -16.54 22.17
N GLY A 230 -23.04 -15.46 22.47
CA GLY A 230 -24.10 -15.43 23.49
C GLY A 230 -23.62 -15.17 24.93
N THR A 231 -22.31 -14.98 25.14
CA THR A 231 -21.74 -14.58 26.44
C THR A 231 -21.41 -13.09 26.48
N SER A 232 -21.41 -12.52 27.70
CA SER A 232 -21.08 -11.11 27.90
C SER A 232 -19.56 -10.90 27.87
N MET A 233 -19.13 -9.94 27.05
CA MET A 233 -17.77 -9.43 26.92
C MET A 233 -17.66 -7.98 27.42
N LEU A 234 -18.69 -7.44 28.07
CA LEU A 234 -18.76 -6.03 28.50
C LEU A 234 -17.60 -5.58 29.40
N ASP A 235 -16.99 -6.52 30.13
CA ASP A 235 -15.85 -6.28 31.01
C ASP A 235 -14.55 -6.88 30.46
N LEU A 236 -14.47 -7.08 29.14
CA LEU A 236 -13.23 -7.49 28.48
C LEU A 236 -12.17 -6.40 28.68
N THR A 237 -11.16 -6.73 29.47
CA THR A 237 -9.97 -5.90 29.64
C THR A 237 -8.77 -6.52 28.95
N ASP A 238 -7.94 -5.69 28.34
CA ASP A 238 -6.63 -6.15 27.90
C ASP A 238 -5.68 -6.36 29.09
N HIS A 239 -4.47 -6.85 28.83
CA HIS A 239 -3.44 -7.08 29.85
C HIS A 239 -2.97 -5.82 30.61
N GLN A 240 -3.32 -4.61 30.15
CA GLN A 240 -3.02 -3.34 30.81
C GLN A 240 -4.21 -2.80 31.62
N GLY A 241 -5.35 -3.49 31.59
CA GLY A 241 -6.56 -3.12 32.31
C GLY A 241 -7.49 -2.17 31.54
N LEU A 242 -7.22 -1.91 30.26
CA LEU A 242 -8.08 -1.10 29.41
C LEU A 242 -9.37 -1.87 29.11
N ASN A 243 -10.54 -1.30 29.40
CA ASN A 243 -11.81 -1.94 29.04
C ASN A 243 -12.13 -1.74 27.55
N VAL A 244 -11.79 -2.75 26.75
CA VAL A 244 -11.89 -2.72 25.29
C VAL A 244 -13.34 -2.55 24.86
N THR A 245 -14.23 -3.40 25.34
CA THR A 245 -15.62 -3.44 24.85
C THR A 245 -16.42 -2.19 25.20
N ARG A 246 -16.19 -1.56 26.36
CA ARG A 246 -16.87 -0.29 26.69
C ARG A 246 -16.41 0.85 25.79
N ILE A 247 -15.12 0.91 25.49
CA ILE A 247 -14.57 1.91 24.56
C ILE A 247 -15.12 1.68 23.17
N GLU A 248 -15.18 0.44 22.69
CA GLU A 248 -15.78 0.10 21.38
C GLU A 248 -17.26 0.53 21.31
N ILE A 249 -18.05 0.27 22.36
CA ILE A 249 -19.44 0.72 22.45
C ILE A 249 -19.51 2.26 22.38
N ALA A 250 -18.69 2.97 23.14
CA ALA A 250 -18.69 4.43 23.15
C ALA A 250 -18.28 5.01 21.78
N LEU A 251 -17.24 4.47 21.15
CA LEU A 251 -16.80 4.82 19.79
C LEU A 251 -17.90 4.58 18.76
N SER A 252 -18.55 3.40 18.80
CA SER A 252 -19.61 3.05 17.86
C SER A 252 -20.78 4.05 17.92
N ARG A 253 -21.14 4.53 19.12
CA ARG A 253 -22.18 5.56 19.33
C ARG A 253 -21.79 6.93 18.77
N LEU A 254 -20.49 7.21 18.66
CA LEU A 254 -19.96 8.48 18.15
C LEU A 254 -19.83 8.51 16.62
N GLY A 255 -20.31 7.47 15.92
CA GLY A 255 -20.23 7.31 14.47
C GLY A 255 -19.20 6.27 14.03
N GLY A 256 -18.50 5.64 14.97
CA GLY A 256 -17.42 4.70 14.72
C GLY A 256 -16.05 5.27 15.05
N GLY A 257 -15.04 4.41 15.11
CA GLY A 257 -13.67 4.83 15.40
C GLY A 257 -12.69 3.70 15.62
N PHE A 258 -11.42 4.08 15.69
CA PHE A 258 -10.32 3.17 15.91
C PHE A 258 -10.03 2.96 17.39
N ILE A 259 -9.77 1.71 17.76
CA ILE A 259 -9.32 1.30 19.07
C ILE A 259 -8.06 0.44 18.94
N TYR A 260 -7.11 0.62 19.85
CA TYR A 260 -5.88 -0.15 19.92
C TYR A 260 -5.83 -0.89 21.24
N TYR A 261 -5.49 -2.17 21.20
CA TYR A 261 -5.50 -3.05 22.37
C TYR A 261 -4.69 -4.30 22.09
N HIS A 262 -4.65 -5.25 23.02
CA HIS A 262 -4.10 -6.58 22.75
C HIS A 262 -5.21 -7.61 22.70
N TYR A 263 -5.16 -8.47 21.68
CA TYR A 263 -6.15 -9.54 21.51
C TYR A 263 -5.48 -10.82 21.01
N PRO A 264 -6.04 -12.01 21.32
CA PRO A 264 -5.57 -13.27 20.73
C PRO A 264 -5.54 -13.24 19.20
N ASN A 265 -4.41 -13.61 18.58
CA ASN A 265 -4.24 -13.69 17.13
C ASN A 265 -4.51 -15.12 16.62
N PRO A 266 -5.55 -15.36 15.78
CA PRO A 266 -5.88 -16.70 15.28
C PRO A 266 -4.79 -17.31 14.38
N GLU A 267 -4.07 -16.50 13.59
CA GLU A 267 -2.96 -16.96 12.73
C GLU A 267 -1.73 -17.36 13.55
N ARG A 268 -1.64 -16.90 14.81
CA ARG A 268 -0.50 -17.15 15.71
C ARG A 268 -0.87 -17.96 16.95
N GLY A 269 -1.83 -18.87 16.79
CA GLY A 269 -2.20 -19.82 17.84
C GLY A 269 -2.80 -19.15 19.07
N MET A 270 -3.56 -18.07 18.88
CA MET A 270 -4.26 -17.31 19.90
C MET A 270 -3.34 -16.62 20.93
N GLN A 271 -2.08 -16.35 20.56
CA GLN A 271 -1.21 -15.51 21.39
C GLN A 271 -1.71 -14.05 21.37
N PRO A 272 -1.78 -13.37 22.53
CA PRO A 272 -2.15 -11.96 22.56
C PRO A 272 -1.13 -11.07 21.86
N GLU A 273 -1.59 -10.27 20.91
CA GLU A 273 -0.77 -9.36 20.12
C GLU A 273 -1.41 -7.97 19.98
N PRO A 274 -0.61 -6.91 19.73
CA PRO A 274 -1.15 -5.59 19.44
C PRO A 274 -2.09 -5.63 18.23
N LYS A 275 -3.33 -5.19 18.46
CA LYS A 275 -4.40 -5.13 17.48
C LYS A 275 -4.93 -3.71 17.39
N VAL A 276 -5.14 -3.23 16.16
CA VAL A 276 -5.96 -2.05 15.88
C VAL A 276 -7.26 -2.54 15.27
N SER A 277 -8.39 -2.05 15.78
CA SER A 277 -9.70 -2.36 15.23
C SER A 277 -10.45 -1.09 14.91
N TYR A 278 -11.24 -1.13 13.84
CA TYR A 278 -12.27 -0.12 13.57
C TYR A 278 -13.62 -0.73 13.95
N VAL A 279 -14.43 0.05 14.66
CA VAL A 279 -15.78 -0.37 15.06
C VAL A 279 -16.81 0.66 14.61
N ARG A 280 -18.02 0.20 14.29
CA ARG A 280 -19.18 1.07 14.14
C ARG A 280 -20.49 0.35 14.44
N MET A 281 -21.54 1.12 14.73
CA MET A 281 -22.90 0.59 14.80
C MET A 281 -23.36 0.13 13.43
N VAL A 282 -24.13 -0.96 13.39
CA VAL A 282 -24.99 -1.27 12.24
C VAL A 282 -26.31 -0.53 12.42
N ASP A 283 -26.94 -0.76 13.58
CA ASP A 283 -28.16 -0.12 14.03
C ASP A 283 -28.10 0.17 15.55
N ASP A 284 -29.23 0.51 16.16
CA ASP A 284 -29.32 0.82 17.60
C ASP A 284 -29.23 -0.41 18.52
N THR A 285 -29.18 -1.62 17.95
CA THR A 285 -29.16 -2.89 18.69
C THR A 285 -27.78 -3.54 18.75
N TYR A 286 -26.90 -3.29 17.77
CA TYR A 286 -25.57 -3.90 17.73
C TYR A 286 -24.56 -3.14 16.88
N TRP A 287 -23.29 -3.43 17.15
CA TRP A 287 -22.15 -2.89 16.43
C TRP A 287 -21.26 -4.03 15.93
N ILE A 288 -20.46 -3.70 14.92
CA ILE A 288 -19.48 -4.62 14.36
C ILE A 288 -18.10 -3.96 14.34
N GLY A 289 -17.08 -4.79 14.23
CA GLY A 289 -15.73 -4.34 13.99
C GLY A 289 -14.91 -5.38 13.25
N ALA A 290 -13.76 -4.95 12.78
CA ALA A 290 -12.67 -5.81 12.35
C ALA A 290 -11.37 -5.17 12.82
N GLY A 291 -10.32 -5.98 12.92
CA GLY A 291 -9.01 -5.46 13.23
C GLY A 291 -7.89 -6.27 12.63
N ILE A 292 -6.72 -5.67 12.68
CA ILE A 292 -5.45 -6.19 12.16
C ILE A 292 -4.42 -6.16 13.27
N TYR A 293 -3.45 -7.08 13.20
CA TYR A 293 -2.39 -7.17 14.19
C TYR A 293 -1.16 -6.43 13.66
N TYR A 294 -0.89 -5.24 14.21
CA TYR A 294 0.05 -4.28 13.60
C TYR A 294 1.51 -4.46 14.04
N ALA A 295 1.80 -5.42 14.93
CA ALA A 295 3.16 -5.81 15.33
C ALA A 295 3.56 -7.21 14.81
N GLY A 296 2.79 -7.77 13.88
CA GLY A 296 3.04 -9.05 13.22
C GLY A 296 2.77 -8.95 11.72
N GLU A 297 3.18 -9.97 10.98
CA GLU A 297 2.79 -10.13 9.58
C GLU A 297 1.26 -10.31 9.52
N SER A 298 0.57 -9.32 8.97
CA SER A 298 -0.88 -9.34 8.77
C SER A 298 -1.14 -9.47 7.28
N THR A 299 -1.85 -10.54 6.89
CA THR A 299 -2.11 -10.85 5.48
C THR A 299 -2.90 -9.73 4.81
N PHE A 300 -3.86 -9.13 5.54
CA PHE A 300 -4.61 -7.97 5.04
C PHE A 300 -3.72 -6.73 4.88
N SER A 301 -2.83 -6.49 5.83
CA SER A 301 -1.92 -5.33 5.75
C SER A 301 -0.96 -5.46 4.58
N ASP A 302 -0.48 -6.67 4.31
CA ASP A 302 0.28 -6.98 3.10
C ASP A 302 -0.55 -6.80 1.84
N GLU A 303 -1.80 -7.30 1.80
CA GLU A 303 -2.69 -7.15 0.64
C GLU A 303 -2.87 -5.69 0.26
N VAL A 304 -3.17 -4.82 1.24
CA VAL A 304 -3.37 -3.38 0.99
C VAL A 304 -2.12 -2.74 0.41
N LYS A 305 -0.94 -3.05 0.97
CA LYS A 305 0.35 -2.54 0.46
C LYS A 305 0.67 -3.07 -0.93
N MET A 306 0.41 -4.35 -1.18
CA MET A 306 0.59 -4.97 -2.48
C MET A 306 -0.34 -4.34 -3.53
N GLN A 307 -1.59 -4.00 -3.17
CA GLN A 307 -2.54 -3.32 -4.04
C GLN A 307 -2.10 -1.89 -4.38
N ASP A 308 -1.53 -1.15 -3.45
CA ASP A 308 -0.94 0.17 -3.72
C ASP A 308 0.25 0.08 -4.68
N LEU A 309 1.15 -0.88 -4.45
CA LEU A 309 2.29 -1.15 -5.33
C LEU A 309 1.84 -1.57 -6.73
N LEU A 310 0.85 -2.46 -6.82
CA LEU A 310 0.26 -2.89 -8.07
C LEU A 310 -0.39 -1.71 -8.81
N SER A 311 -1.10 -0.82 -8.10
CA SER A 311 -1.71 0.38 -8.70
C SER A 311 -0.65 1.28 -9.33
N ARG A 312 0.47 1.53 -8.63
CA ARG A 312 1.60 2.28 -9.18
C ARG A 312 2.26 1.57 -10.37
N TYR A 313 2.41 0.24 -10.28
CA TYR A 313 2.95 -0.58 -11.37
C TYR A 313 2.08 -0.46 -12.63
N LEU A 314 0.75 -0.51 -12.48
CA LEU A 314 -0.21 -0.31 -13.57
C LEU A 314 -0.10 1.09 -14.17
N GLU A 315 -0.20 2.14 -13.35
CA GLU A 315 -0.21 3.54 -13.81
C GLU A 315 1.04 3.89 -14.62
N GLU A 316 2.21 3.47 -14.14
CA GLU A 316 3.46 3.71 -14.84
C GLU A 316 3.57 2.92 -16.14
N THR A 317 3.19 1.64 -16.12
CA THR A 317 3.20 0.78 -17.33
C THR A 317 2.22 1.31 -18.39
N GLU A 318 1.00 1.69 -17.99
CA GLU A 318 0.03 2.30 -18.89
C GLU A 318 0.54 3.61 -19.46
N SER A 319 1.20 4.44 -18.65
CA SER A 319 1.79 5.70 -19.12
C SER A 319 2.84 5.46 -20.20
N GLU A 320 3.75 4.50 -20.01
CA GLU A 320 4.79 4.16 -20.98
C GLU A 320 4.20 3.55 -22.28
N LEU A 321 3.27 2.59 -22.15
CA LEU A 321 2.57 2.00 -23.28
C LEU A 321 1.81 3.05 -24.10
N ASN A 322 1.05 3.93 -23.44
CA ASN A 322 0.30 4.99 -24.12
C ASN A 322 1.21 6.01 -24.80
N SER A 323 2.38 6.28 -24.21
CA SER A 323 3.39 7.15 -24.83
C SER A 323 3.89 6.52 -26.14
N LEU A 324 4.33 5.25 -26.10
CA LEU A 324 4.79 4.53 -27.29
C LEU A 324 3.68 4.40 -28.34
N ASP A 325 2.46 4.13 -27.90
CA ASP A 325 1.28 4.05 -28.77
C ASP A 325 1.07 5.32 -29.59
N ASN A 326 1.14 6.47 -28.92
CA ASN A 326 1.02 7.76 -29.58
C ASN A 326 2.18 8.02 -30.55
N GLU A 327 3.41 7.63 -30.21
CA GLU A 327 4.56 7.82 -31.09
C GLU A 327 4.46 6.98 -32.39
N VAL A 328 4.03 5.72 -32.28
CA VAL A 328 3.81 4.86 -33.46
C VAL A 328 2.65 5.37 -34.32
N LEU A 329 1.57 5.83 -33.69
CA LEU A 329 0.44 6.47 -34.40
C LEU A 329 0.90 7.70 -35.20
N LEU A 330 1.69 8.58 -34.59
CA LEU A 330 2.21 9.79 -35.24
C LEU A 330 3.19 9.45 -36.38
N ALA A 331 4.01 8.41 -36.21
CA ALA A 331 4.85 7.90 -37.28
C ALA A 331 4.02 7.41 -38.48
N GLY A 332 2.91 6.71 -38.22
CA GLY A 332 1.97 6.29 -39.26
C GLY A 332 1.34 7.47 -40.00
N ALA A 333 0.93 8.52 -39.27
CA ALA A 333 0.40 9.74 -39.86
C ALA A 333 1.45 10.48 -40.72
N HIS A 334 2.70 10.53 -40.28
CA HIS A 334 3.80 11.08 -41.06
C HIS A 334 4.02 10.27 -42.35
N ALA A 335 4.12 8.95 -42.25
CA ALA A 335 4.29 8.06 -43.40
C ALA A 335 3.14 8.16 -44.40
N SER A 336 1.90 8.39 -43.95
CA SER A 336 0.76 8.65 -44.83
C SER A 336 0.95 9.90 -45.70
N ALA A 337 1.57 10.95 -45.14
CA ALA A 337 1.78 12.21 -45.83
C ALA A 337 2.93 12.17 -46.86
N VAL A 338 4.01 11.44 -46.58
CA VAL A 338 5.25 11.50 -47.39
C VAL A 338 5.64 10.18 -48.07
N GLY A 339 4.99 9.08 -47.70
CA GLY A 339 5.21 7.73 -48.22
C GLY A 339 6.14 6.87 -47.34
N LEU A 340 5.81 5.58 -47.21
CA LEU A 340 6.48 4.60 -46.33
C LEU A 340 8.00 4.43 -46.54
N ALA A 341 8.47 4.57 -47.78
CA ALA A 341 9.88 4.41 -48.16
C ALA A 341 10.64 5.75 -48.24
N ASN A 342 10.06 6.84 -47.74
CA ASN A 342 10.66 8.17 -47.80
C ASN A 342 11.79 8.32 -46.76
N ALA A 343 12.85 9.06 -47.09
CA ALA A 343 13.93 9.36 -46.14
C ALA A 343 13.43 10.05 -44.86
N SER A 344 12.44 10.93 -44.99
CA SER A 344 11.81 11.59 -43.83
C SER A 344 11.03 10.61 -42.95
N THR A 345 10.44 9.56 -43.54
CA THR A 345 9.80 8.49 -42.74
C THR A 345 10.84 7.70 -41.96
N HIS A 346 11.98 7.39 -42.58
CA HIS A 346 13.07 6.70 -41.89
C HIS A 346 13.63 7.52 -40.71
N GLU A 347 13.76 8.84 -40.83
CA GLU A 347 14.11 9.72 -39.69
C GLU A 347 13.09 9.62 -38.54
N VAL A 348 11.80 9.48 -38.86
CA VAL A 348 10.75 9.28 -37.84
C VAL A 348 10.81 7.87 -37.23
N LEU A 349 11.13 6.83 -37.99
CA LEU A 349 11.36 5.49 -37.42
C LEU A 349 12.50 5.52 -36.39
N ALA A 350 13.59 6.22 -36.72
CA ALA A 350 14.72 6.42 -35.80
C ALA A 350 14.30 7.17 -34.54
N TYR A 351 13.52 8.25 -34.69
CA TYR A 351 12.98 8.98 -33.56
C TYR A 351 12.17 8.07 -32.63
N VAL A 352 11.21 7.31 -33.16
CA VAL A 352 10.38 6.40 -32.36
C VAL A 352 11.23 5.35 -31.64
N ALA A 353 12.20 4.74 -32.33
CA ALA A 353 13.11 3.77 -31.73
C ALA A 353 13.94 4.34 -30.57
N GLU A 354 14.24 5.63 -30.60
CA GLU A 354 15.01 6.32 -29.56
C GLU A 354 14.14 6.88 -28.43
N THR A 355 12.81 6.74 -28.49
CA THR A 355 11.92 7.21 -27.41
C THR A 355 11.95 6.34 -26.16
N SER A 356 12.35 5.07 -26.28
CA SER A 356 12.47 4.14 -25.16
C SER A 356 13.52 3.08 -25.46
N GLU A 357 14.30 2.69 -24.44
CA GLU A 357 15.25 1.57 -24.52
C GLU A 357 14.54 0.22 -24.74
N ALA A 358 13.24 0.16 -24.49
CA ALA A 358 12.44 -1.03 -24.75
C ALA A 358 12.14 -1.24 -26.24
N VAL A 359 12.31 -0.24 -27.10
CA VAL A 359 12.05 -0.39 -28.54
C VAL A 359 13.28 -1.00 -29.20
N LEU A 360 13.15 -2.26 -29.65
CA LEU A 360 14.21 -2.98 -30.34
C LEU A 360 14.40 -2.47 -31.78
N ASP A 361 13.29 -2.34 -32.50
CA ASP A 361 13.26 -1.80 -33.85
C ASP A 361 11.92 -1.13 -34.17
N VAL A 362 11.91 -0.36 -35.26
CA VAL A 362 10.69 0.17 -35.88
C VAL A 362 10.77 0.00 -37.39
N VAL A 363 9.72 -0.62 -37.95
CA VAL A 363 9.62 -0.90 -39.38
C VAL A 363 8.44 -0.17 -40.03
N SER A 364 8.63 0.21 -41.29
CA SER A 364 7.53 0.50 -42.22
C SER A 364 7.38 -0.63 -43.22
N PHE A 365 6.16 -1.00 -43.61
CA PHE A 365 5.89 -2.08 -44.57
C PHE A 365 4.75 -1.73 -45.53
N ASP A 366 4.76 -2.32 -46.73
CA ASP A 366 3.76 -2.10 -47.78
C ASP A 366 2.54 -3.05 -47.69
N LEU A 367 1.63 -2.98 -48.67
CA LEU A 367 0.40 -3.79 -48.72
C LEU A 367 0.66 -5.28 -48.94
N GLU A 368 1.83 -5.64 -49.45
CA GLU A 368 2.29 -7.02 -49.57
C GLU A 368 2.97 -7.52 -48.29
N GLY A 369 3.00 -6.70 -47.23
CA GLY A 369 3.70 -7.00 -45.98
C GLY A 369 5.21 -7.04 -46.15
N ARG A 370 5.77 -6.31 -47.13
CA ARG A 370 7.22 -6.22 -47.31
C ARG A 370 7.77 -5.00 -46.60
N ILE A 371 8.85 -5.19 -45.85
CA ILE A 371 9.54 -4.10 -45.15
C ILE A 371 10.07 -3.08 -46.17
N THR A 372 9.66 -1.82 -46.04
CA THR A 372 10.09 -0.69 -46.86
C THR A 372 11.14 0.19 -46.18
N GLY A 373 11.18 0.18 -44.85
CA GLY A 373 12.16 0.88 -44.02
C GLY A 373 12.24 0.22 -42.65
N ILE A 374 13.41 0.29 -42.03
CA ILE A 374 13.68 -0.28 -40.70
C ILE A 374 14.74 0.58 -40.01
N TYR A 375 14.64 0.71 -38.70
CA TYR A 375 15.68 1.25 -37.83
C TYR A 375 15.70 0.44 -36.53
N PRO A 376 16.86 0.18 -35.90
CA PRO A 376 18.23 0.61 -36.25
C PRO A 376 18.75 0.15 -37.61
N ASP A 377 19.67 0.93 -38.19
CA ASP A 377 20.26 0.67 -39.53
C ASP A 377 21.02 -0.66 -39.64
N GLU A 378 21.45 -1.23 -38.51
CA GLU A 378 22.07 -2.57 -38.49
C GLU A 378 21.11 -3.68 -38.97
N TYR A 379 19.80 -3.46 -38.85
CA TYR A 379 18.78 -4.37 -39.37
C TYR A 379 18.38 -4.09 -40.82
N ALA A 380 19.03 -3.16 -41.53
CA ALA A 380 18.71 -2.80 -42.92
C ALA A 380 18.74 -4.00 -43.91
N SER A 381 19.40 -5.11 -43.54
CA SER A 381 19.35 -6.35 -44.32
C SER A 381 17.95 -6.98 -44.43
N ALA A 382 17.03 -6.63 -43.52
CA ALA A 382 15.64 -7.08 -43.52
C ALA A 382 14.74 -6.32 -44.52
N ILE A 383 15.21 -5.24 -45.15
CA ILE A 383 14.41 -4.50 -46.15
C ILE A 383 14.01 -5.45 -47.30
N LYS A 384 12.72 -5.43 -47.66
CA LYS A 384 12.00 -6.35 -48.58
C LYS A 384 11.69 -7.75 -48.04
N ALA A 385 12.10 -8.08 -46.80
CA ALA A 385 11.63 -9.29 -46.14
C ALA A 385 10.10 -9.26 -46.04
N ASP A 386 9.50 -10.44 -46.10
CA ASP A 386 8.06 -10.65 -46.07
C ASP A 386 7.63 -10.99 -44.65
N ILE A 387 6.83 -10.11 -44.04
CA ILE A 387 6.27 -10.27 -42.69
C ILE A 387 4.75 -10.44 -42.71
N SER A 388 4.14 -10.59 -43.90
CA SER A 388 2.68 -10.69 -44.07
C SER A 388 2.05 -11.87 -43.34
N ASP A 389 2.84 -12.91 -43.03
CA ASP A 389 2.37 -14.10 -42.34
C ASP A 389 2.28 -13.94 -40.81
N GLN A 390 2.83 -12.87 -40.25
CA GLN A 390 2.76 -12.61 -38.82
C GLN A 390 1.32 -12.22 -38.42
N PRO A 391 0.74 -12.79 -37.33
CA PRO A 391 -0.66 -12.58 -36.98
C PRO A 391 -1.06 -11.11 -36.81
N HIS A 392 -0.21 -10.30 -36.17
CA HIS A 392 -0.49 -8.88 -35.93
C HIS A 392 -0.42 -8.07 -37.25
N ILE A 393 0.49 -8.41 -38.18
CA ILE A 393 0.55 -7.77 -39.50
C ILE A 393 -0.72 -8.05 -40.31
N ARG A 394 -1.32 -9.25 -40.19
CA ARG A 394 -2.62 -9.53 -40.81
C ARG A 394 -3.75 -8.66 -40.24
N VAL A 395 -3.77 -8.40 -38.93
CA VAL A 395 -4.74 -7.46 -38.33
C VAL A 395 -4.63 -6.08 -38.98
N ILE A 396 -3.41 -5.60 -39.21
CA ILE A 396 -3.18 -4.33 -39.89
C ILE A 396 -3.70 -4.34 -41.33
N LEU A 397 -3.32 -5.35 -42.13
CA LEU A 397 -3.62 -5.39 -43.56
C LEU A 397 -5.07 -5.75 -43.87
N ASP A 398 -5.66 -6.68 -43.11
CA ASP A 398 -7.00 -7.20 -43.35
C ASP A 398 -8.09 -6.38 -42.65
N GLU A 399 -7.81 -5.89 -41.44
CA GLU A 399 -8.81 -5.17 -40.62
C GLU A 399 -8.59 -3.66 -40.56
N GLY A 400 -7.36 -3.18 -40.81
CA GLY A 400 -7.06 -1.74 -40.76
C GLY A 400 -7.18 -1.14 -39.37
N LYS A 401 -6.82 -1.91 -38.33
CA LYS A 401 -6.86 -1.48 -36.93
C LYS A 401 -5.48 -1.54 -36.31
N PRO A 402 -5.16 -0.66 -35.34
CA PRO A 402 -3.97 -0.83 -34.53
C PRO A 402 -4.04 -2.13 -33.73
N VAL A 403 -2.87 -2.67 -33.39
CA VAL A 403 -2.75 -3.92 -32.64
C VAL A 403 -1.48 -3.90 -31.79
N LEU A 404 -1.59 -4.42 -30.57
CA LEU A 404 -0.45 -4.89 -29.79
C LEU A 404 -0.43 -6.42 -29.92
N SER A 405 0.68 -6.99 -30.37
CA SER A 405 0.77 -8.44 -30.60
C SER A 405 0.86 -9.24 -29.29
N GLN A 406 0.62 -10.55 -29.39
CA GLN A 406 1.10 -11.49 -28.39
C GLN A 406 2.64 -11.59 -28.47
N LEU A 407 3.30 -12.16 -27.45
CA LEU A 407 4.73 -12.42 -27.48
C LEU A 407 5.08 -13.35 -28.65
N PHE A 408 6.13 -13.02 -29.41
CA PHE A 408 6.59 -13.86 -30.51
C PHE A 408 8.11 -13.78 -30.67
N HIS A 409 8.67 -14.81 -31.31
CA HIS A 409 10.09 -14.86 -31.66
C HIS A 409 10.32 -14.22 -33.03
N PRO A 410 11.04 -13.09 -33.11
CA PRO A 410 11.30 -12.40 -34.36
C PRO A 410 12.54 -13.00 -35.06
N VAL A 411 12.93 -12.43 -36.21
CA VAL A 411 14.15 -12.87 -36.93
C VAL A 411 15.42 -12.33 -36.24
N GLU A 412 15.26 -11.23 -35.52
CA GLU A 412 16.26 -10.46 -34.78
C GLU A 412 16.74 -11.21 -33.51
N GLY A 413 15.98 -12.22 -33.06
CA GLY A 413 16.41 -13.24 -32.11
C GLY A 413 16.01 -13.05 -30.64
N GLN A 414 15.40 -11.92 -30.27
CA GLN A 414 14.90 -11.67 -28.92
C GLN A 414 13.37 -11.62 -28.91
N ASP A 415 12.74 -12.41 -28.05
CA ASP A 415 11.28 -12.44 -27.95
C ASP A 415 10.74 -11.06 -27.56
N GLY A 416 9.67 -10.65 -28.22
CA GLY A 416 9.05 -9.36 -27.96
C GLY A 416 7.63 -9.28 -28.48
N VAL A 417 7.05 -8.09 -28.36
CA VAL A 417 5.71 -7.75 -28.83
C VAL A 417 5.82 -6.64 -29.87
N SER A 418 4.86 -6.59 -30.78
CA SER A 418 4.80 -5.55 -31.81
C SER A 418 3.60 -4.65 -31.54
N LEU A 419 3.85 -3.34 -31.47
CA LEU A 419 2.82 -2.32 -31.51
C LEU A 419 2.76 -1.75 -32.93
N ALA A 420 1.65 -2.00 -33.63
CA ALA A 420 1.54 -1.69 -35.04
C ALA A 420 0.31 -0.83 -35.36
N TYR A 421 0.47 0.08 -36.31
CA TYR A 421 -0.58 0.94 -36.86
C TYR A 421 -0.70 0.81 -38.38
N PRO A 422 -1.93 0.80 -38.92
CA PRO A 422 -2.14 0.93 -40.35
C PRO A 422 -1.78 2.36 -40.80
N VAL A 423 -1.08 2.47 -41.92
CA VAL A 423 -0.88 3.76 -42.60
C VAL A 423 -2.02 3.97 -43.57
N VAL A 424 -2.84 4.98 -43.29
CA VAL A 424 -4.10 5.25 -44.01
C VAL A 424 -4.03 6.60 -44.70
N THR A 425 -4.33 6.65 -46.01
CA THR A 425 -4.39 7.91 -46.76
C THR A 425 -5.54 8.80 -46.32
N ALA A 426 -5.54 10.06 -46.74
CA ALA A 426 -6.65 10.99 -46.50
C ALA A 426 -8.01 10.49 -47.04
N GLU A 427 -8.02 9.58 -48.01
CA GLU A 427 -9.23 8.95 -48.56
C GLU A 427 -9.64 7.67 -47.81
N GLY A 428 -8.98 7.34 -46.71
CA GLY A 428 -9.30 6.16 -45.89
C GLY A 428 -8.78 4.83 -46.45
N ARG A 429 -7.78 4.86 -47.36
CA ARG A 429 -7.19 3.62 -47.91
C ARG A 429 -5.92 3.25 -47.17
N ILE A 430 -5.77 1.99 -46.80
CA ILE A 430 -4.53 1.46 -46.22
C ILE A 430 -3.48 1.39 -47.33
N THR A 431 -2.25 1.79 -47.03
CA THR A 431 -1.08 1.68 -47.93
C THR A 431 0.02 0.79 -47.39
N GLY A 432 -0.16 0.26 -46.17
CA GLY A 432 0.84 -0.48 -45.42
C GLY A 432 0.70 -0.19 -43.92
N GLY A 433 1.80 -0.27 -43.18
CA GLY A 433 1.80 -0.02 -41.74
C GLY A 433 3.15 0.42 -41.18
N ILE A 434 3.12 0.89 -39.94
CA ILE A 434 4.28 1.06 -39.06
C ILE A 434 4.16 0.01 -37.95
N SER A 435 5.26 -0.63 -37.57
CA SER A 435 5.32 -1.59 -36.46
C SER A 435 6.56 -1.31 -35.64
N ALA A 436 6.41 -1.08 -34.33
CA ALA A 436 7.50 -0.98 -33.38
C ALA A 436 7.61 -2.30 -32.60
N MET A 437 8.78 -2.91 -32.62
CA MET A 437 9.08 -4.08 -31.80
C MET A 437 9.55 -3.63 -30.42
N ILE A 438 8.87 -4.13 -29.38
CA ILE A 438 9.06 -3.75 -27.98
C ILE A 438 9.50 -4.99 -27.20
N LEU A 439 10.48 -4.83 -26.33
CA LEU A 439 10.91 -5.80 -25.32
C LEU A 439 10.08 -5.57 -24.05
N PRO A 440 9.08 -6.44 -23.74
CA PRO A 440 8.20 -6.22 -22.60
C PRO A 440 8.96 -6.16 -21.28
N SER A 441 9.99 -6.99 -21.12
CA SER A 441 10.77 -7.02 -19.88
C SER A 441 11.50 -5.70 -19.60
N VAL A 442 11.99 -5.02 -20.63
CA VAL A 442 12.65 -3.70 -20.51
C VAL A 442 11.63 -2.60 -20.28
N LEU A 443 10.48 -2.67 -20.96
CA LEU A 443 9.39 -1.71 -20.74
C LEU A 443 8.86 -1.78 -19.30
N LEU A 444 8.74 -2.98 -18.76
CA LEU A 444 8.12 -3.21 -17.46
C LEU A 444 9.09 -3.00 -16.29
N SER A 445 10.41 -3.07 -16.52
CA SER A 445 11.40 -3.09 -15.44
C SER A 445 11.40 -1.82 -14.61
N GLY A 446 11.26 -0.64 -15.21
CA GLY A 446 11.28 0.62 -14.47
C GLY A 446 10.15 0.74 -13.45
N ALA A 447 8.95 0.27 -13.82
CA ALA A 447 7.78 0.28 -12.95
C ALA A 447 7.79 -0.87 -11.93
N ALA A 448 8.27 -2.04 -12.33
CA ALA A 448 8.47 -3.20 -11.46
C ALA A 448 9.52 -2.92 -10.36
N GLU A 449 10.68 -2.37 -10.72
CA GLU A 449 11.74 -2.02 -9.76
C GLU A 449 11.22 -1.09 -8.66
N LYS A 450 10.37 -0.12 -9.00
CA LYS A 450 9.75 0.77 -8.00
C LYS A 450 8.75 0.07 -7.09
N ALA A 451 8.12 -1.01 -7.56
CA ALA A 451 7.27 -1.85 -6.72
C ALA A 451 8.12 -2.70 -5.74
N GLU A 452 9.35 -3.04 -6.12
CA GLU A 452 10.22 -3.92 -5.34
C GLU A 452 11.12 -3.16 -4.36
N ILE A 453 11.60 -1.96 -4.73
CA ILE A 453 12.59 -1.19 -3.96
C ILE A 453 12.17 -1.04 -2.49
N GLY A 454 13.02 -1.55 -1.59
CA GLY A 454 12.86 -1.41 -0.15
C GLY A 454 11.68 -2.21 0.43
N SER A 455 11.11 -3.13 -0.33
CA SER A 455 9.93 -3.91 0.06
C SER A 455 10.20 -5.43 0.01
N PRO A 456 9.41 -6.26 0.71
CA PRO A 456 9.48 -7.71 0.61
C PRO A 456 8.68 -8.29 -0.57
N TYR A 457 8.20 -7.45 -1.49
CA TYR A 457 7.33 -7.83 -2.58
C TYR A 457 8.11 -7.97 -3.90
N THR A 458 7.64 -8.85 -4.79
CA THR A 458 8.18 -9.01 -6.15
C THR A 458 7.12 -8.71 -7.20
N ALA A 459 7.52 -8.16 -8.34
CA ALA A 459 6.64 -7.88 -9.46
C ALA A 459 6.76 -8.96 -10.55
N LEU A 460 5.66 -9.23 -11.24
CA LEU A 460 5.61 -10.16 -12.36
C LEU A 460 4.61 -9.62 -13.40
N ALA A 461 4.86 -9.88 -14.68
CA ALA A 461 3.85 -9.65 -15.72
C ALA A 461 3.69 -10.88 -16.60
N ILE A 462 2.44 -11.18 -16.98
CA ILE A 462 2.11 -12.29 -17.87
C ILE A 462 1.10 -11.86 -18.93
N GLN A 463 1.09 -12.58 -20.04
CA GLN A 463 -0.04 -12.62 -20.95
C GLN A 463 -1.21 -13.40 -20.33
N VAL A 464 -2.42 -13.20 -20.85
CA VAL A 464 -3.64 -13.88 -20.33
C VAL A 464 -3.54 -15.40 -20.39
N ASP A 465 -2.78 -15.95 -21.34
CA ASP A 465 -2.55 -17.39 -21.45
C ASP A 465 -1.50 -17.93 -20.46
N GLY A 466 -0.89 -17.07 -19.64
CA GLY A 466 0.10 -17.43 -18.65
C GLY A 466 1.55 -17.27 -19.09
N THR A 467 1.82 -16.82 -20.32
CA THR A 467 3.19 -16.58 -20.78
C THR A 467 3.82 -15.39 -20.05
N VAL A 468 5.01 -15.59 -19.47
CA VAL A 468 5.74 -14.56 -18.71
C VAL A 468 6.33 -13.50 -19.63
N LEU A 469 5.99 -12.24 -19.36
CA LEU A 469 6.49 -11.04 -20.05
C LEU A 469 7.61 -10.34 -19.26
N TYR A 470 7.53 -10.41 -17.93
CA TYR A 470 8.50 -9.83 -17.00
C TYR A 470 8.56 -10.68 -15.74
N ALA A 471 9.78 -10.95 -15.27
CA ALA A 471 10.10 -11.61 -14.02
C ALA A 471 11.51 -11.18 -13.58
N ASP A 472 11.80 -11.32 -12.28
CA ASP A 472 13.14 -11.11 -11.71
C ASP A 472 14.19 -12.04 -12.33
N ASP A 473 13.82 -13.30 -12.59
CA ASP A 473 14.69 -14.27 -13.26
C ASP A 473 14.48 -14.20 -14.79
N PRO A 474 15.50 -13.76 -15.57
CA PRO A 474 15.39 -13.73 -17.03
C PRO A 474 15.19 -15.11 -17.67
N GLU A 475 15.50 -16.21 -16.98
CA GLU A 475 15.25 -17.57 -17.49
C GLU A 475 13.74 -17.91 -17.56
N GLU A 476 12.89 -17.17 -16.83
CA GLU A 476 11.44 -17.36 -16.85
C GLU A 476 10.75 -16.68 -18.06
N LEU A 477 11.40 -15.71 -18.71
CA LEU A 477 10.81 -14.93 -19.80
C LEU A 477 10.35 -15.84 -20.96
N GLY A 478 9.11 -15.67 -21.40
CA GLY A 478 8.49 -16.48 -22.45
C GLY A 478 8.06 -17.89 -22.01
N SER A 479 8.38 -18.31 -20.78
CA SER A 479 7.86 -19.56 -20.20
C SER A 479 6.43 -19.38 -19.67
N MET A 480 5.79 -20.48 -19.28
CA MET A 480 4.48 -20.41 -18.62
C MET A 480 4.67 -20.15 -17.13
N ILE A 481 3.86 -19.27 -16.54
CA ILE A 481 3.86 -19.04 -15.10
C ILE A 481 3.71 -20.37 -14.33
N PHE A 482 4.52 -20.55 -13.29
CA PHE A 482 4.64 -21.80 -12.52
C PHE A 482 5.10 -23.02 -13.35
N SER A 483 5.96 -22.84 -14.35
CA SER A 483 6.55 -23.96 -15.12
C SER A 483 7.58 -24.79 -14.36
N ASP A 484 7.95 -24.42 -13.13
CA ASP A 484 8.92 -25.16 -12.34
C ASP A 484 8.50 -26.62 -12.11
N PRO A 485 9.43 -27.59 -12.30
CA PRO A 485 9.15 -28.99 -12.07
C PRO A 485 8.61 -29.25 -10.66
N GLY A 486 7.35 -29.66 -10.59
CA GLY A 486 6.65 -29.99 -9.34
C GLY A 486 5.46 -29.09 -9.04
N TYR A 487 5.36 -27.89 -9.62
CA TYR A 487 4.21 -27.00 -9.42
C TYR A 487 2.92 -27.50 -10.09
N GLU A 488 3.04 -28.23 -11.20
CA GLU A 488 1.92 -28.82 -11.96
C GLU A 488 1.01 -29.77 -11.15
N ILE A 489 1.45 -30.22 -9.98
CA ILE A 489 0.77 -31.28 -9.20
C ILE A 489 -0.08 -30.67 -8.05
N PHE A 490 0.00 -29.36 -7.80
CA PHE A 490 -0.71 -28.74 -6.69
C PHE A 490 -2.08 -28.19 -7.11
N PRO A 491 -3.19 -28.65 -6.47
CA PRO A 491 -4.54 -28.17 -6.78
C PRO A 491 -4.73 -26.65 -6.64
N ASP A 492 -3.96 -26.02 -5.75
CA ASP A 492 -4.01 -24.57 -5.55
C ASP A 492 -3.40 -23.80 -6.74
N VAL A 493 -2.37 -24.37 -7.38
CA VAL A 493 -1.78 -23.80 -8.60
C VAL A 493 -2.77 -23.88 -9.76
N GLU A 494 -3.39 -25.05 -9.98
CA GLU A 494 -4.40 -25.21 -11.04
C GLU A 494 -5.59 -24.24 -10.86
N ARG A 495 -6.08 -24.10 -9.62
CA ARG A 495 -7.15 -23.16 -9.28
C ARG A 495 -6.72 -21.72 -9.54
N PHE A 496 -5.52 -21.35 -9.11
CA PHE A 496 -4.99 -20.01 -9.34
C PHE A 496 -4.84 -19.71 -10.83
N THR A 497 -4.20 -20.60 -11.59
CA THR A 497 -3.99 -20.43 -13.03
C THR A 497 -5.32 -20.25 -13.76
N THR A 498 -6.35 -20.99 -13.38
CA THR A 498 -7.71 -20.78 -13.92
C THR A 498 -8.27 -19.40 -13.61
N ARG A 499 -8.09 -18.91 -12.37
CA ARG A 499 -8.57 -17.59 -11.96
C ARG A 499 -7.83 -16.48 -12.69
N ILE A 500 -6.51 -16.46 -12.70
CA ILE A 500 -5.76 -15.36 -13.31
C ILE A 500 -5.96 -15.25 -14.84
N MET A 501 -6.22 -16.38 -15.51
CA MET A 501 -6.59 -16.41 -16.92
C MET A 501 -7.97 -15.80 -17.21
N THR A 502 -8.90 -15.82 -16.24
CA THR A 502 -10.32 -15.46 -16.47
C THR A 502 -10.76 -14.18 -15.75
N GLU A 503 -10.16 -13.88 -14.61
CA GLU A 503 -10.44 -12.72 -13.78
C GLU A 503 -9.43 -11.61 -14.12
N PRO A 504 -9.88 -10.43 -14.60
CA PRO A 504 -8.96 -9.34 -14.94
C PRO A 504 -8.25 -8.76 -13.70
N LYS A 505 -8.85 -8.91 -12.52
CA LYS A 505 -8.27 -8.47 -11.26
C LYS A 505 -8.61 -9.44 -10.14
N GLY A 506 -7.75 -9.53 -9.14
CA GLY A 506 -8.02 -10.35 -7.97
C GLY A 506 -6.86 -10.47 -7.01
N ALA A 507 -7.08 -11.29 -6.00
CA ALA A 507 -6.08 -11.71 -5.02
C ALA A 507 -6.23 -13.21 -4.75
N ALA A 508 -5.11 -13.85 -4.42
CA ALA A 508 -5.07 -15.27 -4.06
C ALA A 508 -3.87 -15.59 -3.17
N ILE A 509 -4.06 -16.53 -2.25
CA ILE A 509 -2.97 -17.16 -1.50
C ILE A 509 -2.83 -18.59 -2.01
N ILE A 510 -1.64 -18.94 -2.49
CA ILE A 510 -1.31 -20.27 -3.02
C ILE A 510 -0.40 -20.97 -2.02
N GLY A 511 -0.77 -22.19 -1.62
CA GLY A 511 0.13 -23.07 -0.85
C GLY A 511 1.06 -23.87 -1.77
N LEU A 512 2.36 -23.70 -1.60
CA LEU A 512 3.41 -24.50 -2.26
C LEU A 512 4.23 -25.27 -1.22
N PRO A 513 5.05 -26.27 -1.62
CA PRO A 513 5.91 -26.99 -0.68
C PRO A 513 6.90 -26.06 0.01
N GLY A 514 6.67 -25.81 1.30
CA GLY A 514 7.59 -25.03 2.14
C GLY A 514 7.48 -23.51 1.98
N VAL A 515 6.53 -23.02 1.19
CA VAL A 515 6.25 -21.57 1.03
C VAL A 515 4.78 -21.34 0.69
N LYS A 516 4.18 -20.27 1.20
CA LYS A 516 2.91 -19.75 0.68
C LYS A 516 3.19 -18.47 -0.12
N LYS A 517 2.46 -18.27 -1.21
CA LYS A 517 2.56 -17.05 -2.02
C LYS A 517 1.24 -16.29 -1.95
N HIS A 518 1.26 -15.04 -1.48
CA HIS A 518 0.16 -14.12 -1.67
C HIS A 518 0.40 -13.34 -2.96
N ILE A 519 -0.63 -13.25 -3.80
CA ILE A 519 -0.55 -12.66 -5.12
C ILE A 519 -1.76 -11.75 -5.29
N VAL A 520 -1.52 -10.50 -5.70
CA VAL A 520 -2.55 -9.59 -6.20
C VAL A 520 -2.26 -9.31 -7.67
N TRP A 521 -3.31 -9.16 -8.48
CA TRP A 521 -3.17 -8.84 -9.90
C TRP A 521 -4.27 -7.91 -10.40
N ASP A 522 -3.93 -7.18 -11.47
CA ASP A 522 -4.86 -6.41 -12.29
C ASP A 522 -4.41 -6.46 -13.76
N THR A 523 -5.20 -5.87 -14.65
CA THR A 523 -5.02 -5.94 -16.09
C THR A 523 -4.79 -4.58 -16.71
N ILE A 524 -3.80 -4.51 -17.59
CA ILE A 524 -3.67 -3.45 -18.59
C ILE A 524 -4.10 -3.98 -19.96
N SER A 525 -4.74 -3.12 -20.75
CA SER A 525 -5.25 -3.47 -22.06
C SER A 525 -4.85 -2.41 -23.09
N LEU A 526 -4.20 -2.84 -24.17
CA LEU A 526 -3.92 -1.99 -25.32
C LEU A 526 -4.29 -2.71 -26.62
N HIS A 527 -5.11 -2.06 -27.45
CA HIS A 527 -5.57 -2.57 -28.76
C HIS A 527 -6.08 -4.02 -28.75
N GLY A 528 -6.78 -4.42 -27.69
CA GLY A 528 -7.37 -5.76 -27.57
C GLY A 528 -6.42 -6.85 -27.08
N THR A 529 -5.20 -6.48 -26.66
CA THR A 529 -4.27 -7.36 -25.96
C THR A 529 -4.18 -6.96 -24.51
N ASP A 530 -4.43 -7.93 -23.64
CA ASP A 530 -4.42 -7.78 -22.19
C ASP A 530 -3.15 -8.39 -21.61
N TRP A 531 -2.50 -7.68 -20.68
CA TRP A 531 -1.46 -8.23 -19.81
C TRP A 531 -1.94 -8.20 -18.36
N ARG A 532 -1.58 -9.22 -17.59
CA ARG A 532 -1.77 -9.23 -16.13
C ARG A 532 -0.49 -8.74 -15.49
N LEU A 533 -0.59 -7.69 -14.69
CA LEU A 533 0.49 -7.27 -13.79
C LEU A 533 0.19 -7.85 -12.40
N LEU A 534 1.22 -8.34 -11.74
CA LEU A 534 1.12 -9.01 -10.44
C LEU A 534 2.13 -8.40 -9.47
N VAL A 535 1.72 -8.36 -8.20
CA VAL A 535 2.62 -8.14 -7.06
C VAL A 535 2.46 -9.32 -6.12
N MET A 536 3.59 -9.86 -5.65
CA MET A 536 3.65 -11.11 -4.91
C MET A 536 4.43 -10.97 -3.60
N LYS A 537 4.06 -11.76 -2.59
CA LYS A 537 4.80 -11.94 -1.33
C LYS A 537 4.90 -13.41 -0.97
N ASP A 538 6.09 -13.84 -0.56
CA ASP A 538 6.36 -15.18 -0.05
C ASP A 538 6.27 -15.21 1.50
N PHE A 539 5.71 -16.30 2.04
CA PHE A 539 5.51 -16.57 3.47
C PHE A 539 5.97 -17.96 3.88
#